data_AF-A0A7W1ZYP7-F1
#
_entry.id   AF-A0A7W1ZYP7-F1
#
_cell.length_a   1.000
_cell.length_b   1.000
_cell.length_c   1.000
_cell.angle_alpha   90.00
_cell.angle_beta   90.00
_cell.angle_gamma   90.00
#
_symmetry.space_group_name_H-M   'P 1'
#
loop_
_entity.id
_entity.type
_entity.pdbx_description
1 polymer ?
#
loop_
_entity_poly.entity_id
_entity_poly.type
_entity_poly.pdbx_seq_one_letter_code
_entity_poly.pdbx_strand_id
1 'polypeptide(L)'
;FASFENGPDPDIGVKRTVVSQNIGAIPFSNGASYRNPRIDELFELAASETNRRKRAEYYFEAQEILARDVPYLWLYEPQSGTAYNANLQGMYAWSAKSNIYFAQDAWWIDGNRSNRNSSGTFGQRRLYFLLATVALISIIFVAIFLRRKMRRS
;
A
#
# COMPACT_ATOMS: atom_id res chain seq x y z
N PHE A 1 13.10 -18.16 -3.79
CA PHE A 1 12.01 -18.20 -4.78
C PHE A 1 12.02 -16.90 -5.56
N ALA A 2 12.29 -16.95 -6.86
CA ALA A 2 12.10 -15.77 -7.72
C ALA A 2 10.59 -15.70 -8.01
N SER A 3 9.88 -14.76 -7.39
CA SER A 3 8.51 -14.47 -7.79
C SER A 3 8.55 -13.82 -9.18
N PHE A 4 7.85 -14.40 -10.15
CA PHE A 4 7.61 -13.75 -11.43
C PHE A 4 6.40 -12.85 -11.25
N GLU A 5 6.66 -11.63 -10.78
CA GLU A 5 5.60 -10.63 -10.61
C GLU A 5 5.14 -10.17 -11.99
N ASN A 6 3.99 -10.69 -12.41
CA ASN A 6 3.33 -10.24 -13.64
C ASN A 6 2.57 -8.95 -13.34
N GLY A 7 2.85 -7.92 -14.13
CA GLY A 7 2.18 -6.62 -14.02
C GLY A 7 0.85 -6.57 -14.78
N PRO A 8 0.20 -5.40 -14.86
CA PRO A 8 -0.98 -5.21 -15.71
C PRO A 8 -0.66 -5.34 -17.21
N ASP A 9 0.63 -5.32 -17.56
CA ASP A 9 1.13 -5.53 -18.91
C ASP A 9 1.73 -6.95 -19.03
N PRO A 10 1.34 -7.76 -20.03
CA PRO A 10 1.81 -9.15 -20.18
C PRO A 10 3.33 -9.31 -20.38
N ASP A 11 4.04 -8.24 -20.76
CA ASP A 11 5.49 -8.26 -20.93
C ASP A 11 6.23 -8.30 -19.58
N ILE A 12 5.65 -7.61 -18.58
CA ILE A 12 6.26 -7.42 -17.26
C ILE A 12 6.34 -8.78 -16.56
N GLY A 13 7.55 -9.12 -16.10
CA GLY A 13 7.80 -10.33 -15.33
C GLY A 13 8.05 -11.58 -16.20
N VAL A 14 7.47 -11.66 -17.40
CA VAL A 14 7.55 -12.82 -18.29
C VAL A 14 8.71 -12.73 -19.28
N LYS A 15 8.77 -11.67 -20.10
CA LYS A 15 9.71 -11.56 -21.23
C LYS A 15 11.15 -11.86 -20.83
N ARG A 16 11.58 -11.29 -19.70
CA ARG A 16 12.97 -11.39 -19.20
C ARG A 16 13.45 -12.81 -18.95
N THR A 17 12.53 -13.76 -18.81
CA THR A 17 12.79 -15.15 -18.45
C THR A 17 12.87 -16.08 -19.66
N VAL A 18 12.36 -15.66 -20.82
CA VAL A 18 12.20 -16.54 -21.99
C VAL A 18 12.89 -16.04 -23.25
N VAL A 19 13.23 -14.75 -23.34
CA VAL A 19 13.95 -14.23 -24.52
C VAL A 19 15.41 -14.65 -24.51
N SER A 20 15.94 -15.00 -25.70
CA SER A 20 17.29 -15.54 -25.86
C SER A 20 18.39 -14.54 -25.50
N GLN A 21 18.13 -13.25 -25.68
CA GLN A 21 19.05 -12.16 -25.33
C GLN A 21 19.31 -12.03 -23.82
N ASN A 22 18.46 -12.62 -22.98
CA ASN A 22 18.58 -12.58 -21.52
C ASN A 22 19.31 -13.80 -20.93
N ILE A 23 20.04 -14.55 -21.74
CA ILE A 23 20.85 -15.69 -21.31
C ILE A 23 22.24 -15.18 -20.92
N GLY A 24 22.66 -15.45 -19.68
CA GLY A 24 23.99 -15.09 -19.18
C GLY A 24 24.03 -15.00 -17.66
N ALA A 25 25.13 -14.48 -17.12
CA ALA A 25 25.28 -14.19 -15.69
C ALA A 25 24.49 -12.93 -15.27
N ILE A 26 23.20 -12.92 -15.59
CA ILE A 26 22.27 -11.81 -15.34
C ILE A 26 21.31 -12.26 -14.22
N PRO A 27 21.25 -11.56 -13.08
CA PRO A 27 20.28 -11.87 -12.04
C PRO A 27 18.84 -11.82 -12.56
N PHE A 28 18.01 -12.77 -12.15
CA PHE A 28 16.59 -12.81 -12.50
C PHE A 28 16.33 -12.77 -14.02
N SER A 29 17.14 -13.45 -14.82
CA SER A 29 16.99 -13.50 -16.28
C SER A 29 16.49 -14.87 -16.76
N ASN A 30 16.70 -15.18 -18.05
CA ASN A 30 16.46 -16.49 -18.65
C ASN A 30 17.49 -17.51 -18.15
N GLY A 31 17.27 -17.97 -16.91
CA GLY A 31 18.10 -18.98 -16.24
C GLY A 31 17.92 -20.39 -16.80
N ALA A 32 16.83 -20.65 -17.52
CA ALA A 32 16.61 -21.92 -18.21
C ALA A 32 17.51 -22.08 -19.46
N SER A 33 18.19 -21.01 -19.88
CA SER A 33 18.92 -20.96 -21.16
C SER A 33 18.02 -21.32 -22.35
N TYR A 34 16.72 -21.04 -22.24
CA TYR A 34 15.72 -21.36 -23.25
C TYR A 34 15.92 -20.47 -24.49
N ARG A 35 15.85 -21.07 -25.68
CA ARG A 35 15.99 -20.37 -26.96
C ARG A 35 14.93 -20.82 -27.93
N ASN A 36 14.14 -19.87 -28.41
CA ASN A 36 13.16 -20.09 -29.47
C ASN A 36 13.04 -18.81 -30.30
N PRO A 37 13.50 -18.79 -31.57
CA PRO A 37 13.46 -17.59 -32.40
C PRO A 37 12.06 -17.00 -32.57
N ARG A 38 11.02 -17.85 -32.55
CA ARG A 38 9.63 -17.40 -32.65
C ARG A 38 9.20 -16.66 -31.39
N ILE A 39 9.64 -17.09 -30.21
CA ILE A 39 9.39 -16.36 -28.96
C ILE A 39 10.07 -14.99 -29.00
N ASP A 40 11.32 -14.93 -29.45
CA ASP A 40 12.04 -13.66 -29.58
C ASP A 40 11.29 -12.70 -30.53
N GLU A 41 10.87 -13.18 -31.71
CA GLU A 41 10.09 -12.42 -32.69
C GLU A 41 8.75 -11.92 -32.12
N LEU A 42 7.99 -12.80 -31.45
CA LEU A 42 6.69 -12.44 -30.87
C LEU A 42 6.81 -11.33 -29.82
N PHE A 43 7.85 -11.38 -28.97
CA PHE A 43 8.11 -10.34 -27.97
C PHE A 43 8.65 -9.03 -28.56
N GLU A 44 9.24 -9.05 -29.76
CA GLU A 44 9.62 -7.84 -30.52
C GLU A 44 8.41 -7.20 -31.21
N LEU A 45 7.57 -8.02 -31.85
CA LEU A 45 6.30 -7.58 -32.46
C LEU A 45 5.37 -6.99 -31.40
N ALA A 46 5.23 -7.65 -30.24
CA ALA A 46 4.39 -7.16 -29.16
C ALA A 46 4.90 -5.86 -28.53
N ALA A 47 6.22 -5.58 -28.58
CA ALA A 47 6.80 -4.34 -28.06
C ALA A 47 6.55 -3.14 -28.99
N SER A 48 6.40 -3.36 -30.29
CA SER A 48 6.17 -2.31 -31.29
C SER A 48 4.68 -2.11 -31.65
N GLU A 49 3.80 -3.02 -31.22
CA GLU A 49 2.37 -2.98 -31.53
C GLU A 49 1.58 -2.12 -30.53
N THR A 50 0.92 -1.08 -31.03
CA THR A 50 0.10 -0.17 -30.22
C THR A 50 -1.36 -0.61 -30.14
N ASN A 51 -1.83 -1.41 -31.09
CA ASN A 51 -3.17 -1.98 -31.05
C ASN A 51 -3.25 -3.11 -30.02
N ARG A 52 -3.99 -2.89 -28.93
CA ARG A 52 -4.11 -3.86 -27.83
C ARG A 52 -4.61 -5.25 -28.26
N ARG A 53 -5.52 -5.33 -29.23
CA ARG A 53 -6.08 -6.61 -29.69
C ARG A 53 -5.03 -7.41 -30.46
N LYS A 54 -4.35 -6.75 -31.40
CA LYS A 54 -3.29 -7.37 -32.19
C LYS A 54 -2.08 -7.76 -31.32
N ARG A 55 -1.72 -6.92 -30.35
CA ARG A 55 -0.68 -7.25 -29.35
C ARG A 55 -1.05 -8.48 -28.52
N ALA A 56 -2.33 -8.66 -28.18
CA ALA A 56 -2.79 -9.84 -27.46
C ALA A 56 -2.65 -11.13 -28.27
N GLU A 57 -2.86 -11.09 -29.59
CA GLU A 57 -2.66 -12.25 -30.48
C GLU A 57 -1.22 -12.78 -30.39
N TYR A 58 -0.22 -11.88 -30.41
CA TYR A 58 1.19 -12.29 -30.24
C TYR A 58 1.47 -12.93 -28.88
N TYR A 59 0.87 -12.40 -27.81
CA TYR A 59 1.03 -12.98 -26.48
C TYR A 59 0.34 -14.34 -26.33
N PHE A 60 -0.83 -14.54 -26.96
CA PHE A 60 -1.48 -15.85 -26.97
C PHE A 60 -0.61 -16.89 -27.66
N GLU A 61 -0.06 -16.57 -28.83
CA GLU A 61 0.84 -17.49 -29.53
C GLU A 61 2.09 -17.79 -28.68
N ALA A 62 2.68 -16.78 -28.04
CA ALA A 62 3.82 -16.97 -27.16
C ALA A 62 3.46 -17.90 -25.98
N GLN A 63 2.28 -17.73 -25.38
CA GLN A 63 1.79 -18.60 -24.29
C GLN A 63 1.61 -20.05 -24.75
N GLU A 64 1.05 -20.29 -25.94
CA GLU A 64 0.89 -21.65 -26.48
C GLU A 64 2.24 -22.34 -26.67
N ILE A 65 3.22 -21.62 -27.23
CA ILE A 65 4.58 -22.13 -27.41
C ILE A 65 5.22 -22.43 -26.06
N LEU A 66 5.16 -21.50 -25.11
CA LEU A 66 5.77 -21.68 -23.79
C LEU A 66 5.10 -22.80 -22.98
N ALA A 67 3.79 -22.98 -23.11
CA ALA A 67 3.07 -24.08 -22.47
C ALA A 67 3.46 -25.45 -23.05
N ARG A 68 3.79 -25.52 -24.34
CA ARG A 68 4.27 -26.74 -24.99
C ARG A 68 5.74 -27.02 -24.69
N ASP A 69 6.58 -25.99 -24.72
CA ASP A 69 8.04 -26.14 -24.62
C ASP A 69 8.49 -26.23 -23.15
N VAL A 70 7.64 -25.79 -22.20
CA VAL A 70 7.82 -25.87 -20.74
C VAL A 70 9.22 -25.43 -20.27
N PRO A 71 9.74 -24.24 -20.67
CA PRO A 71 11.03 -23.77 -20.16
C PRO A 71 10.98 -23.49 -18.65
N TYR A 72 9.78 -23.20 -18.15
CA TYR A 72 9.45 -23.14 -16.73
C TYR A 72 8.13 -23.88 -16.49
N LEU A 73 8.04 -24.58 -15.37
CA LEU A 73 6.80 -25.20 -14.93
C LEU A 73 6.00 -24.22 -14.08
N TRP A 74 4.94 -23.65 -14.66
CA TRP A 74 4.02 -22.77 -13.93
C TRP A 74 3.08 -23.62 -13.08
N LEU A 75 3.18 -23.47 -11.75
CA LEU A 75 2.49 -24.34 -10.80
C LEU A 75 1.15 -23.76 -10.34
N TYR A 76 1.14 -22.50 -9.90
CA TYR A 76 -0.05 -21.82 -9.41
C TYR A 76 0.16 -20.31 -9.42
N GLU A 77 -0.94 -19.57 -9.46
CA GLU A 77 -0.98 -18.14 -9.20
C GLU A 77 -1.52 -17.90 -7.78
N PRO A 78 -0.77 -17.26 -6.87
CA PRO A 78 -1.27 -16.98 -5.55
C PRO A 78 -2.39 -15.94 -5.62
N GLN A 79 -3.57 -16.31 -5.15
CA GLN A 79 -4.64 -15.33 -4.93
C GLN A 79 -4.40 -14.61 -3.59
N SER A 80 -4.09 -13.32 -3.65
CA SER A 80 -3.98 -12.49 -2.46
C SER A 80 -5.36 -12.17 -1.89
N GLY A 81 -5.64 -12.65 -0.68
CA GLY A 81 -6.82 -12.24 0.09
C GLY A 81 -6.52 -10.99 0.91
N THR A 82 -7.34 -9.95 0.76
CA THR A 82 -7.27 -8.77 1.63
C THR A 82 -8.48 -8.77 2.56
N ALA A 83 -8.25 -8.62 3.86
CA ALA A 83 -9.30 -8.44 4.86
C ALA A 83 -9.21 -7.03 5.46
N TYR A 84 -10.35 -6.36 5.57
CA TYR A 84 -10.48 -5.05 6.19
C TYR A 84 -11.82 -4.94 6.91
N ASN A 85 -11.96 -3.92 7.75
CA ASN A 85 -13.19 -3.68 8.50
C ASN A 85 -14.37 -3.40 7.54
N ALA A 86 -15.57 -3.91 7.85
CA ALA A 86 -16.76 -3.72 7.02
C ALA A 86 -17.15 -2.24 6.82
N ASN A 87 -16.78 -1.38 7.75
CA ASN A 87 -17.01 0.06 7.65
C ASN A 87 -15.97 0.79 6.81
N LEU A 88 -14.91 0.12 6.34
CA LEU A 88 -13.95 0.67 5.39
C LEU A 88 -14.40 0.36 3.96
N GLN A 89 -14.76 1.40 3.21
CA GLN A 89 -15.20 1.35 1.82
C GLN A 89 -14.13 1.94 0.91
N GLY A 90 -14.24 1.72 -0.41
CA GLY A 90 -13.30 2.27 -1.39
C GLY A 90 -11.97 1.52 -1.50
N MET A 91 -11.89 0.32 -0.92
CA MET A 91 -10.76 -0.59 -1.09
C MET A 91 -10.84 -1.32 -2.44
N TYR A 92 -9.70 -1.41 -3.14
CA TYR A 92 -9.58 -2.17 -4.37
C TYR A 92 -9.28 -3.64 -4.07
N ALA A 93 -10.13 -4.56 -4.56
CA ALA A 93 -9.99 -6.00 -4.31
C ALA A 93 -8.71 -6.59 -4.92
N TRP A 94 -8.37 -6.18 -6.15
CA TRP A 94 -7.12 -6.51 -6.83
C TRP A 94 -6.99 -5.60 -8.05
N SER A 95 -5.92 -4.81 -8.13
CA SER A 95 -5.49 -4.20 -9.39
C SER A 95 -4.04 -3.75 -9.29
N ALA A 96 -3.37 -3.49 -10.42
CA ALA A 96 -2.11 -2.76 -10.39
C ALA A 96 -2.21 -1.42 -9.60
N LYS A 97 -3.41 -0.83 -9.52
CA LYS A 97 -3.67 0.34 -8.67
C LYS A 97 -3.66 0.02 -7.17
N SER A 98 -4.01 -1.18 -6.72
CA SER A 98 -3.99 -1.51 -5.29
C SER A 98 -2.58 -1.56 -4.71
N ASN A 99 -1.54 -1.75 -5.53
CA ASN A 99 -0.15 -1.74 -5.06
C ASN A 99 0.43 -0.30 -4.99
N ILE A 100 0.02 0.58 -5.91
CA ILE A 100 0.54 1.96 -6.00
C ILE A 100 -0.33 2.96 -5.20
N TYR A 101 -1.63 2.68 -5.09
CA TYR A 101 -2.64 3.56 -4.51
C TYR A 101 -3.44 2.86 -3.41
N PHE A 102 -2.79 1.99 -2.64
CA PHE A 102 -3.42 1.24 -1.57
C PHE A 102 -4.16 2.20 -0.63
N ALA A 103 -5.49 2.07 -0.59
CA ALA A 103 -6.40 2.89 0.20
C ALA A 103 -6.54 4.38 -0.15
N GLN A 104 -6.07 4.85 -1.32
CA GLN A 104 -6.21 6.28 -1.70
C GLN A 104 -7.68 6.73 -1.75
N ASP A 105 -8.56 5.83 -2.20
CA ASP A 105 -10.00 6.07 -2.35
C ASP A 105 -10.76 5.49 -1.15
N ALA A 106 -10.06 5.04 -0.12
CA ALA A 106 -10.69 4.41 1.02
C ALA A 106 -11.28 5.45 1.97
N TRP A 107 -12.49 5.18 2.42
CA TRP A 107 -13.22 6.04 3.35
C TRP A 107 -14.01 5.21 4.35
N TRP A 108 -14.33 5.80 5.49
CA TRP A 108 -15.11 5.14 6.54
C TRP A 108 -16.59 5.51 6.40
N ILE A 109 -17.50 4.53 6.47
CA ILE A 109 -18.95 4.73 6.28
C ILE A 109 -19.49 5.86 7.16
N ASP A 110 -19.07 5.92 8.42
CA ASP A 110 -19.58 6.90 9.37
C ASP A 110 -19.01 8.31 9.14
N GLY A 111 -18.09 8.51 8.19
CA GLY A 111 -17.43 9.80 7.88
C GLY A 111 -16.58 10.38 9.01
N ASN A 112 -16.77 9.89 10.23
CA ASN A 112 -15.95 10.18 11.37
C ASN A 112 -14.64 9.40 11.16
N ARG A 113 -13.57 10.12 10.77
CA ARG A 113 -12.26 9.76 11.34
C ARG A 113 -12.55 9.54 12.80
N SER A 114 -12.32 8.35 13.33
CA SER A 114 -12.51 8.13 14.76
C SER A 114 -11.79 9.29 15.43
N ASN A 115 -12.54 10.24 15.98
CA ASN A 115 -12.03 11.06 17.05
C ASN A 115 -11.80 9.97 18.08
N ARG A 116 -10.58 9.42 18.09
CA ARG A 116 -10.02 8.84 19.31
C ARG A 116 -10.15 9.99 20.25
N ASN A 117 -11.28 9.97 20.95
CA ASN A 117 -11.67 10.97 21.87
C ASN A 117 -10.59 10.88 22.94
N SER A 118 -9.58 11.74 22.81
CA SER A 118 -8.86 12.32 23.93
C SER A 118 -9.81 13.24 24.71
N SER A 119 -11.07 12.81 24.89
CA SER A 119 -12.09 13.46 25.71
C SER A 119 -11.77 13.33 27.20
N GLY A 120 -10.60 12.82 27.56
CA GLY A 120 -10.11 12.80 28.93
C GLY A 120 -9.37 14.07 29.38
N THR A 121 -8.92 14.96 28.49
CA THR A 121 -7.88 15.94 28.88
C THR A 121 -8.25 17.41 28.77
N PHE A 122 -9.14 17.84 27.88
CA PHE A 122 -9.36 19.29 27.69
C PHE A 122 -10.28 19.93 28.75
N GLY A 123 -11.40 19.26 29.07
CA GLY A 123 -12.32 19.72 30.13
C GLY A 123 -11.72 19.62 31.53
N GLN A 124 -11.00 18.52 31.81
CA GLN A 124 -10.32 18.33 33.10
C GLN A 124 -9.22 19.36 33.33
N ARG A 125 -8.39 19.68 32.33
CA ARG A 125 -7.32 20.69 32.49
C ARG A 125 -7.87 22.09 32.76
N ARG A 126 -9.00 22.47 32.15
CA ARG A 126 -9.67 23.75 32.46
C ARG A 126 -10.25 23.78 33.86
N LEU A 127 -10.84 22.68 34.32
CA LEU A 127 -11.38 22.57 35.67
C LEU A 127 -10.26 22.66 36.72
N TYR A 128 -9.14 21.94 36.53
CA TYR A 128 -8.00 22.03 37.45
C TYR A 128 -7.35 23.42 37.45
N PHE A 129 -7.26 24.09 36.31
CA PHE A 129 -6.76 25.47 36.25
C PHE A 129 -7.67 26.43 37.03
N LEU A 130 -9.00 26.31 36.89
CA LEU A 130 -9.96 27.13 37.63
C LEU A 130 -9.91 26.86 39.13
N LEU A 131 -9.80 25.61 39.54
CA LEU A 131 -9.67 25.25 40.97
C LEU A 131 -8.34 25.78 41.56
N ALA A 132 -7.23 25.69 40.80
CA ALA A 132 -5.94 26.20 41.23
C ALA A 132 -5.91 27.74 41.35
N THR A 133 -6.55 28.48 40.44
CA THR A 133 -6.61 29.94 40.52
C THR A 133 -7.47 30.41 41.69
N VAL A 134 -8.61 29.75 41.94
CA VAL A 134 -9.46 30.05 43.11
C VAL A 134 -8.69 29.80 44.41
N ALA A 135 -8.01 28.65 44.54
CA ALA A 135 -7.21 28.33 45.72
C ALA A 135 -6.09 29.36 45.94
N LEU A 136 -5.38 29.77 44.89
CA LEU A 136 -4.31 30.77 44.99
C LEU A 136 -4.84 32.13 45.43
N ILE A 137 -5.97 32.58 44.88
CA ILE A 137 -6.63 33.83 45.27
C ILE A 137 -7.04 33.78 46.75
N SER A 138 -7.63 32.66 47.20
CA SER A 138 -8.00 32.48 48.61
C SER A 138 -6.79 32.55 49.54
N ILE A 139 -5.68 31.90 49.19
CA ILE A 139 -4.44 31.93 49.99
C ILE A 139 -3.89 33.36 50.08
N ILE A 140 -3.85 34.09 48.96
CA ILE A 140 -3.39 35.49 48.95
C ILE A 140 -4.29 36.36 49.82
N PHE A 141 -5.61 36.16 49.75
CA PHE A 141 -6.56 36.93 50.56
C PHE A 141 -6.38 36.67 52.06
N VAL A 142 -6.21 35.41 52.45
CA VAL A 142 -5.93 35.02 53.85
C VAL A 142 -4.60 35.60 54.31
N ALA A 143 -3.54 35.54 53.48
CA ALA A 143 -2.24 36.12 53.82
C ALA A 143 -2.31 37.65 54.01
N ILE A 144 -3.02 38.37 53.13
CA ILE A 144 -3.25 39.82 53.27
C ILE A 144 -4.03 40.12 54.55
N PHE A 145 -5.07 39.35 54.84
CA PHE A 145 -5.89 39.52 56.04
C PHE A 145 -5.09 39.28 57.33
N LEU A 146 -4.32 38.19 57.40
CA LEU A 146 -3.45 37.89 58.54
C LEU A 146 -2.36 38.97 58.71
N ARG A 147 -1.75 39.45 57.63
CA ARG A 147 -0.75 40.52 57.67
C ARG A 147 -1.34 41.86 58.14
N ARG A 148 -2.60 42.16 57.76
CA ARG A 148 -3.34 43.33 58.28
C ARG A 148 -3.72 43.18 59.75
N LYS A 149 -4.08 41.98 60.20
CA LYS A 149 -4.40 41.69 61.61
C LYS A 149 -3.18 41.83 62.51
N MET A 150 -2.02 41.30 62.11
CA MET A 150 -0.77 41.42 62.88
C MET A 150 -0.23 42.85 62.98
N ARG A 151 -0.53 43.74 62.02
CA ARG A 151 -0.16 45.17 62.09
C ARG A 151 -1.08 46.02 62.98
N ARG A 152 -2.19 45.45 63.46
CA ARG A 152 -3.15 46.12 64.36
C ARG A 152 -3.09 45.60 65.80
N SER A 153 -2.16 44.71 66.10
CA SER A 153 -1.75 44.28 67.45
C SER A 153 -0.43 44.96 67.80
#